data_AF-A0A117L2E0-F1
#
_entry.id   AF-A0A117L2E0-F1
#
_cell.length_a   1.000
_cell.length_b   1.000
_cell.length_c   1.000
_cell.angle_alpha   90.00
_cell.angle_beta   90.00
_cell.angle_gamma   90.00
#
_symmetry.space_group_name_H-M   'P 1'
#
loop_
_entity.id
_entity.type
_entity.pdbx_description
1 polymer ?
#
loop_
_entity_poly.entity_id
_entity_poly.type
_entity_poly.pdbx_seq_one_letter_code
_entity_poly.pdbx_strand_id
1 'polypeptide(L)'
;MSWRGWLVLIFSLWLIVASLIPGIVGSKGANIADFLIVGVVLLIAGIFMLGTSKVAGWIELLLGIWLIIAAFIPGITGSKGAALANGLVVGIIALIFAFFDRKKQ
;
A
#
# COMPACT_ATOMS: atom_id res chain seq x y z
N MET A 1 -17.23 -5.83 3.72
CA MET A 1 -16.30 -4.68 3.85
C MET A 1 -16.95 -3.41 3.33
N SER A 2 -16.51 -2.26 3.85
CA SER A 2 -16.87 -0.96 3.29
C SER A 2 -16.21 -0.75 1.92
N TRP A 3 -16.52 0.34 1.22
CA TRP A 3 -15.82 0.70 -0.02
C TRP A 3 -14.33 1.01 0.21
N ARG A 4 -13.94 1.52 1.40
CA ARG A 4 -12.53 1.79 1.75
C ARG A 4 -11.77 0.49 1.95
N GLY A 5 -12.36 -0.43 2.71
CA GLY A 5 -11.79 -1.77 2.89
C GLY A 5 -11.60 -2.49 1.55
N TRP A 6 -12.54 -2.36 0.60
CA TRP A 6 -12.37 -2.91 -0.75
C TRP A 6 -11.23 -2.26 -1.53
N LEU A 7 -11.06 -0.94 -1.45
CA LEU A 7 -9.92 -0.25 -2.07
C LEU A 7 -8.58 -0.75 -1.50
N VAL A 8 -8.46 -0.76 -0.17
CA VAL A 8 -7.25 -1.27 0.51
C VAL A 8 -7.00 -2.72 0.10
N LEU A 9 -8.03 -3.57 0.08
CA LEU A 9 -7.91 -4.98 -0.32
C LEU A 9 -7.35 -5.14 -1.74
N ILE A 10 -7.92 -4.43 -2.72
CA ILE A 10 -7.50 -4.56 -4.12
C ILE A 10 -6.06 -4.05 -4.31
N PHE A 11 -5.74 -2.88 -3.74
CA PHE A 11 -4.43 -2.26 -3.93
C PHE A 11 -3.33 -2.94 -3.12
N SER A 12 -3.65 -3.51 -1.96
CA SER A 12 -2.71 -4.34 -1.19
C SER A 12 -2.39 -5.65 -1.91
N LEU A 13 -3.40 -6.34 -2.47
CA LEU A 13 -3.19 -7.50 -3.34
C LEU A 13 -2.39 -7.15 -4.59
N TRP A 14 -2.70 -6.04 -5.25
CA TRP A 14 -1.92 -5.55 -6.38
C TRP A 14 -0.46 -5.34 -5.98
N LEU A 15 -0.17 -4.63 -4.88
CA LEU A 15 1.19 -4.35 -4.45
C LEU A 15 1.99 -5.64 -4.16
N ILE A 16 1.35 -6.64 -3.55
CA ILE A 16 1.95 -7.96 -3.33
C ILE A 16 2.29 -8.62 -4.67
N VAL A 17 1.33 -8.69 -5.60
CA VAL A 17 1.52 -9.33 -6.91
C VAL A 17 2.58 -8.59 -7.73
N ALA A 18 2.51 -7.25 -7.80
CA ALA A 18 3.47 -6.40 -8.48
C ALA A 18 4.90 -6.61 -7.96
N SER A 19 5.06 -6.77 -6.65
CA SER A 19 6.35 -7.04 -6.00
C SER A 19 6.97 -8.39 -6.40
N LEU A 20 6.15 -9.34 -6.86
CA LEU A 20 6.59 -10.65 -7.31
C LEU A 20 6.87 -10.70 -8.83
N ILE A 21 6.54 -9.65 -9.58
CA ILE A 21 6.78 -9.56 -11.02
C ILE A 21 8.17 -8.96 -11.28
N PRO A 22 9.17 -9.73 -11.76
CA PRO A 22 10.54 -9.24 -11.89
C PRO A 22 10.70 -8.01 -12.80
N GLY A 23 9.85 -7.90 -13.84
CA GLY A 23 9.85 -6.76 -14.77
C GLY A 23 9.37 -5.45 -14.14
N ILE A 24 8.59 -5.51 -13.06
CA ILE A 24 8.17 -4.33 -12.29
C ILE A 24 9.26 -3.98 -11.29
N VAL A 25 9.62 -4.91 -10.38
CA VAL A 25 10.59 -4.63 -9.32
C VAL A 25 11.99 -4.32 -9.82
N GLY A 26 12.35 -4.76 -11.04
CA GLY A 26 13.62 -4.42 -11.69
C GLY A 26 13.65 -3.03 -12.34
N SER A 27 12.50 -2.36 -12.47
CA SER A 27 12.40 -1.05 -13.12
C SER A 27 12.19 0.05 -12.07
N LYS A 28 13.18 0.95 -11.96
CA LYS A 28 13.09 2.11 -11.07
C LYS A 28 11.84 2.95 -11.33
N GLY A 29 11.52 3.20 -12.60
CA GLY A 29 10.35 3.98 -12.98
C GLY A 29 9.03 3.28 -12.58
N ALA A 30 8.96 1.97 -12.76
CA ALA A 30 7.80 1.19 -12.36
C ALA A 30 7.63 1.17 -10.84
N ASN A 31 8.72 0.99 -10.08
CA ASN A 31 8.69 1.05 -8.61
C ASN A 31 8.21 2.40 -8.08
N ILE A 32 8.66 3.50 -8.68
CA ILE A 32 8.19 4.85 -8.31
C ILE A 32 6.69 4.98 -8.56
N ALA A 33 6.22 4.60 -9.75
CA ALA A 33 4.81 4.70 -10.10
C ALA A 33 3.94 3.82 -9.19
N ASP A 34 4.36 2.57 -8.94
CA ASP A 34 3.64 1.62 -8.11
C ASP A 34 3.50 2.12 -6.67
N PHE A 35 4.62 2.55 -6.05
CA PHE A 35 4.59 3.08 -4.69
C PHE A 35 3.81 4.38 -4.57
N LEU A 36 3.88 5.29 -5.54
CA LEU A 36 3.10 6.53 -5.51
C LEU A 36 1.60 6.26 -5.66
N ILE A 37 1.20 5.44 -6.63
CA ILE A 37 -0.21 5.16 -6.90
C ILE A 37 -0.83 4.43 -5.71
N VAL A 38 -0.21 3.33 -5.26
CA VAL A 38 -0.71 2.56 -4.11
C VAL A 38 -0.66 3.42 -2.85
N GLY A 39 0.42 4.17 -2.63
CA GLY A 39 0.60 5.03 -1.47
C GLY A 39 -0.49 6.11 -1.34
N VAL A 40 -0.84 6.79 -2.43
CA VAL A 40 -1.94 7.77 -2.46
C VAL A 40 -3.28 7.12 -2.16
N VAL A 41 -3.55 5.93 -2.71
CA VAL A 41 -4.81 5.22 -2.46
C VAL A 41 -4.92 4.81 -1.00
N LEU A 42 -3.88 4.22 -0.42
CA LEU A 42 -3.87 3.83 1.00
C LEU A 42 -3.98 5.04 1.93
N LEU A 43 -3.29 6.15 1.59
CA LEU A 43 -3.39 7.40 2.34
C LEU A 43 -4.83 7.90 2.38
N ILE A 44 -5.49 8.01 1.22
CA ILE A 44 -6.88 8.49 1.13
C ILE A 44 -7.81 7.53 1.87
N ALA A 45 -7.72 6.22 1.61
CA ALA A 45 -8.55 5.22 2.27
C ALA A 45 -8.38 5.26 3.80
N GLY A 46 -7.14 5.39 4.28
CA GLY A 46 -6.80 5.53 5.69
C GLY A 46 -7.46 6.73 6.35
N ILE A 47 -7.40 7.92 5.74
CA ILE A 47 -8.11 9.12 6.22
C ILE A 47 -9.59 8.84 6.41
N PHE A 48 -10.26 8.25 5.41
CA PHE A 48 -11.68 7.96 5.50
C PHE A 48 -12.02 6.85 6.50
N MET A 49 -11.11 5.90 6.71
CA MET A 49 -11.25 4.83 7.71
C MET A 49 -11.12 5.33 9.14
N LEU A 50 -10.47 6.47 9.41
CA LEU A 50 -10.41 7.06 10.76
C LEU A 50 -11.80 7.33 11.35
N GLY A 51 -12.82 7.56 10.50
CA GLY A 51 -14.21 7.75 10.93
C GLY A 51 -14.97 6.47 11.27
N THR A 52 -14.42 5.29 10.99
CA THR A 52 -15.06 3.98 11.22
C THR A 52 -14.22 3.03 12.06
N SER A 53 -12.92 2.94 11.81
CA SER A 53 -11.95 2.13 12.55
C SER A 53 -10.66 2.91 12.75
N LYS A 54 -10.45 3.47 13.95
CA LYS A 54 -9.27 4.30 14.25
C LYS A 54 -7.96 3.56 14.01
N VAL A 55 -7.86 2.31 14.47
CA VAL A 55 -6.63 1.51 14.35
C VAL A 55 -6.32 1.24 12.88
N ALA A 56 -7.29 0.71 12.12
CA ALA A 56 -7.08 0.43 10.70
C ALA A 56 -6.80 1.71 9.91
N GLY A 57 -7.55 2.79 10.18
CA GLY A 57 -7.35 4.08 9.51
C GLY A 57 -5.96 4.66 9.72
N TRP A 58 -5.43 4.63 10.95
CA TRP A 58 -4.07 5.10 11.22
C TRP A 58 -3.01 4.24 10.54
N ILE A 59 -3.18 2.91 10.54
CA ILE A 59 -2.22 2.01 9.91
C ILE A 59 -2.19 2.23 8.39
N GLU A 60 -3.34 2.22 7.72
CA GLU A 60 -3.39 2.46 6.28
C GLU A 60 -2.88 3.86 5.90
N LEU A 61 -3.19 4.87 6.72
CA LEU A 61 -2.68 6.22 6.52
C LEU A 61 -1.15 6.26 6.56
N LEU A 62 -0.55 5.66 7.59
CA LEU A 62 0.89 5.65 7.77
C LEU A 62 1.60 4.81 6.70
N LEU A 63 1.02 3.68 6.28
CA LEU A 63 1.52 2.89 5.16
C LEU A 63 1.47 3.66 3.84
N GLY A 64 0.38 4.40 3.59
CA GLY A 64 0.26 5.26 2.43
C GLY A 64 1.32 6.36 2.39
N ILE A 65 1.52 7.05 3.52
CA ILE A 65 2.59 8.06 3.68
C ILE A 65 3.96 7.43 3.45
N TRP A 66 4.22 6.26 4.04
CA TRP A 66 5.47 5.56 3.88
C TRP A 66 5.76 5.21 2.42
N LEU A 67 4.80 4.68 1.67
CA LEU A 67 5.00 4.35 0.25
C LEU A 67 5.32 5.58 -0.60
N ILE A 68 4.65 6.71 -0.34
CA ILE A 68 4.95 7.97 -1.02
C ILE A 68 6.39 8.38 -0.75
N ILE A 69 6.84 8.34 0.51
CA ILE A 69 8.23 8.65 0.88
C ILE A 69 9.19 7.65 0.21
N ALA A 70 8.88 6.35 0.27
CA ALA A 70 9.71 5.28 -0.28
C ALA A 70 9.92 5.40 -1.79
N ALA A 71 8.93 5.93 -2.53
CA ALA A 71 9.07 6.23 -3.96
C ALA A 71 10.23 7.19 -4.26
N PHE A 72 10.55 8.09 -3.35
CA PHE A 72 11.64 9.06 -3.50
C PHE A 72 12.97 8.60 -2.88
N ILE A 73 13.05 7.37 -2.36
CA ILE A 73 14.29 6.79 -1.84
C ILE A 73 14.95 5.94 -2.93
N PRO A 74 16.05 6.40 -3.57
CA PRO A 74 16.67 5.66 -4.68
C PRO A 74 17.20 4.29 -4.27
N GLY A 75 17.62 4.12 -3.01
CA GLY A 75 18.06 2.84 -2.46
C GLY A 75 16.95 1.79 -2.37
N ILE A 76 15.68 2.22 -2.36
CA ILE A 76 14.52 1.32 -2.42
C ILE A 76 14.12 1.12 -3.88
N THR A 77 13.78 2.19 -4.60
CA THR A 77 13.22 2.08 -5.97
C THR A 77 14.23 1.60 -7.01
N GLY A 78 15.54 1.83 -6.80
CA GLY A 78 16.60 1.35 -7.68
C GLY A 78 17.11 -0.06 -7.36
N SER A 79 16.70 -0.65 -6.23
CA SER A 79 17.14 -1.98 -5.81
C SER A 79 16.00 -2.98 -5.92
N LYS A 80 16.17 -4.00 -6.76
CA LYS A 80 15.18 -5.07 -6.95
C LYS A 80 14.78 -5.73 -5.62
N GLY A 81 15.76 -6.03 -4.77
CA GLY A 81 15.52 -6.68 -3.48
C GLY A 81 14.79 -5.77 -2.50
N ALA A 82 15.18 -4.49 -2.44
CA ALA A 82 14.55 -3.53 -1.53
C ALA A 82 13.12 -3.18 -1.97
N ALA A 83 12.88 -3.00 -3.27
CA ALA A 83 11.55 -2.75 -3.80
C ALA A 83 10.59 -3.92 -3.54
N LEU A 84 11.05 -5.15 -3.79
CA LEU A 84 10.28 -6.37 -3.48
C LEU A 84 9.96 -6.47 -1.99
N ALA A 85 10.95 -6.29 -1.12
CA ALA A 85 10.75 -6.37 0.33
C ALA A 85 9.78 -5.29 0.82
N ASN A 86 9.94 -4.05 0.35
CA ASN A 86 9.07 -2.93 0.70
C ASN A 86 7.62 -3.18 0.27
N GLY A 87 7.40 -3.56 -0.99
CA GLY A 87 6.06 -3.81 -1.51
C GLY A 87 5.38 -5.01 -0.84
N LEU A 88 6.11 -6.10 -0.59
CA LEU A 88 5.56 -7.26 0.14
C LEU A 88 5.17 -6.92 1.58
N VAL A 89 6.07 -6.28 2.34
CA VAL A 89 5.80 -5.95 3.75
C VAL A 89 4.62 -5.00 3.86
N VAL A 90 4.61 -3.91 3.10
CA VAL A 90 3.51 -2.95 3.12
C VAL A 90 2.21 -3.57 2.63
N GLY A 91 2.26 -4.32 1.53
CA GLY A 91 1.11 -4.99 0.95
C GLY A 91 0.47 -5.99 1.92
N ILE A 92 1.26 -6.80 2.63
CA ILE A 92 0.73 -7.78 3.60
C ILE A 92 0.09 -7.07 4.80
N ILE A 93 0.72 -6.02 5.34
CA ILE A 93 0.14 -5.28 6.47
C ILE A 93 -1.18 -4.63 6.04
N ALA A 94 -1.20 -3.93 4.91
CA ALA A 94 -2.42 -3.31 4.38
C ALA A 94 -3.53 -4.34 4.10
N LEU A 95 -3.17 -5.51 3.55
CA LEU A 95 -4.11 -6.59 3.29
C LEU A 95 -4.80 -7.08 4.57
N ILE A 96 -4.03 -7.26 5.65
CA ILE A 96 -4.59 -7.67 6.95
C ILE A 96 -5.60 -6.63 7.44
N PHE A 97 -5.23 -5.34 7.40
CA PHE A 97 -6.05 -4.27 7.95
C PHE A 97 -7.25 -3.88 7.08
N ALA A 98 -7.26 -4.26 5.79
CA ALA A 98 -8.41 -4.13 4.92
C ALA A 98 -9.70 -4.75 5.50
N PHE A 99 -9.58 -5.89 6.19
CA PHE A 99 -10.72 -6.64 6.73
C PHE A 99 -11.30 -6.03 8.01
N PHE A 100 -10.62 -5.06 8.62
CA PHE A 100 -11.05 -4.42 9.87
C PHE A 100 -12.03 -3.26 9.64
N ASP A 101 -12.20 -2.80 8.39
CA ASP A 101 -13.22 -1.78 8.06
C ASP A 101 -14.52 -2.44 7.56
N ARG A 102 -15.48 -2.54 8.48
CA ARG A 102 -16.80 -3.14 8.24
C ARG A 102 -17.82 -2.05 7.91
N LYS A 103 -18.81 -2.38 7.06
CA LYS A 103 -19.97 -1.50 6.86
C LYS A 103 -20.67 -1.34 8.21
N LYS A 104 -20.99 -0.10 8.60
CA LYS A 104 -21.99 0.12 9.67
C LYS A 104 -23.30 -0.51 9.20
N GLN A 105 -23.84 -1.42 10.00
CA GLN A 105 -25.19 -1.96 9.81
C GLN A 105 -26.21 -0.86 10.07
#